data_AF-A0A820AXN3-F1
#
_entry.id   AF-A0A820AXN3-F1
#
_cell.length_a   1.000
_cell.length_b   1.000
_cell.length_c   1.000
_cell.angle_alpha   90.00
_cell.angle_beta   90.00
_cell.angle_gamma   90.00
#
_symmetry.space_group_name_H-M   'P 1'
#
loop_
_entity.id
_entity.type
_entity.pdbx_description
1 polymer ?
#
loop_
_entity_poly.entity_id
_entity_poly.type
_entity_poly.pdbx_seq_one_letter_code
_entity_poly.pdbx_strand_id
1 'polypeptide(L)'
;MGEYSNALSSYERSLEIWKIALPPNHPDLAGSYNNIGMVYNNMGEYSKALSSYERSHEIRKIALPPNHPDLAGSYNNIGLVYDNMGEYSKALSSYERSLEIKKIALPPNHPDLAKSYNNIGVVYDNMGEYSKALSSYERSLEIRKIALPPNHPLLASSYNNIGLVYNNMGEYSKALSFLEKAHEIDRETLPPNHPHIAQSKRNIEGVKKKM
;
A
#
# COMPACT_ATOMS: atom_id res chain seq x y z
N MET A 1 6.57 2.74 21.28
CA MET A 1 5.31 3.22 21.91
C MET A 1 5.36 4.70 22.24
N GLY A 2 6.41 5.23 22.88
CA GLY A 2 6.47 6.65 23.30
C GLY A 2 6.33 7.70 22.17
N GLU A 3 6.91 7.46 20.98
CA GLU A 3 6.84 8.43 19.87
C GLU A 3 5.44 8.55 19.27
N TYR A 4 4.70 7.44 19.12
CA TYR A 4 3.33 7.46 18.61
C TYR A 4 2.36 8.15 19.57
N SER A 5 2.52 7.93 20.88
CA SER A 5 1.70 8.61 21.89
C SER A 5 1.92 10.13 21.87
N ASN A 6 3.16 10.58 21.70
CA ASN A 6 3.47 12.01 21.59
C ASN A 6 2.92 12.62 20.29
N ALA A 7 3.06 11.92 19.16
CA ALA A 7 2.50 12.34 17.88
C ALA A 7 0.97 12.44 17.95
N LEU A 8 0.30 11.42 18.52
CA LEU A 8 -1.14 11.40 18.70
C LEU A 8 -1.62 12.60 19.52
N SER A 9 -1.03 12.83 20.69
CA SER A 9 -1.38 13.95 21.56
C SER A 9 -1.22 15.30 20.85
N SER A 10 -0.16 15.46 20.04
CA SER A 10 0.07 16.68 19.27
C SER A 10 -0.99 16.90 18.20
N TYR A 11 -1.37 15.85 17.45
CA TYR A 11 -2.41 15.94 16.43
C TYR A 11 -3.81 16.15 17.02
N GLU A 12 -4.13 15.50 18.15
CA GLU A 12 -5.41 15.69 18.85
C GLU A 12 -5.55 17.13 19.37
N ARG A 13 -4.49 17.67 19.99
CA ARG A 13 -4.48 19.07 20.43
C ARG A 13 -4.63 20.04 19.27
N SER A 14 -3.94 19.79 18.16
CA SER A 14 -4.08 20.57 16.93
C SER A 14 -5.53 20.52 16.44
N LEU A 15 -6.12 19.32 16.34
CA LEU A 15 -7.49 19.12 15.88
C LEU A 15 -8.51 19.91 16.73
N GLU A 16 -8.37 19.93 18.06
CA GLU A 16 -9.26 20.69 18.93
C GLU A 16 -9.18 22.21 18.69
N ILE A 17 -7.97 22.73 18.42
CA ILE A 17 -7.81 24.16 18.04
C ILE A 17 -8.50 24.44 16.70
N TRP A 18 -8.28 23.58 15.70
CA TRP A 18 -8.89 23.75 14.38
C TRP A 18 -10.41 23.65 14.41
N LYS A 19 -11.00 22.79 15.25
CA LYS A 19 -12.46 22.69 15.43
C LYS A 19 -13.08 23.98 15.96
N ILE A 20 -12.35 24.76 16.75
CA ILE A 20 -12.80 26.07 17.26
C ILE A 20 -12.66 27.14 16.17
N ALA A 21 -11.57 27.08 15.39
CA ALA A 21 -11.21 28.13 14.44
C ALA A 21 -11.90 28.00 13.07
N LEU A 22 -12.32 26.79 12.67
CA LEU A 22 -12.77 26.51 11.30
C LEU A 22 -14.20 25.97 11.23
N PRO A 23 -14.88 26.16 10.07
CA PRO A 23 -16.12 25.46 9.79
C PRO A 23 -15.96 23.93 9.84
N PRO A 24 -17.02 23.17 10.19
CA PRO A 24 -16.94 21.71 10.39
C PRO A 24 -16.44 20.88 9.19
N ASN A 25 -16.51 21.43 7.97
CA ASN A 25 -16.11 20.75 6.72
C ASN A 25 -14.85 21.38 6.09
N HIS A 26 -14.05 22.13 6.85
CA HIS A 26 -12.82 22.73 6.33
C HIS A 26 -11.76 21.66 6.00
N PRO A 27 -11.06 21.72 4.85
CA PRO A 27 -10.06 20.73 4.44
C PRO A 27 -8.96 20.43 5.47
N ASP A 28 -8.54 21.41 6.27
CA ASP A 28 -7.51 21.22 7.32
C ASP A 28 -7.96 20.26 8.43
N LEU A 29 -9.26 20.19 8.71
CA LEU A 29 -9.81 19.18 9.63
C LEU A 29 -9.62 17.78 9.04
N ALA A 30 -9.82 17.60 7.73
CA ALA A 30 -9.59 16.33 7.07
C ALA A 30 -8.12 15.89 7.16
N GLY A 31 -7.18 16.83 6.99
CA GLY A 31 -5.75 16.57 7.17
C GLY A 31 -5.42 16.09 8.58
N SER A 32 -5.97 16.76 9.60
CA SER A 32 -5.81 16.39 11.00
C SER A 32 -6.34 14.98 11.31
N TYR A 33 -7.57 14.68 10.88
CA TYR A 33 -8.15 13.35 11.04
C TYR A 33 -7.36 12.25 10.31
N ASN A 34 -6.83 12.55 9.11
CA ASN A 34 -6.00 11.60 8.37
C ASN A 34 -4.72 11.25 9.13
N ASN A 35 -4.05 12.24 9.72
CA ASN A 35 -2.82 12.02 10.47
C ASN A 35 -3.08 11.23 11.77
N ILE A 36 -4.16 11.54 12.47
CA ILE A 36 -4.61 10.78 13.65
C ILE A 36 -4.90 9.32 13.26
N GLY A 37 -5.61 9.10 12.14
CA GLY A 37 -5.90 7.77 11.62
C GLY A 37 -4.63 6.97 11.32
N MET A 38 -3.62 7.61 10.75
CA MET A 38 -2.31 6.99 10.48
C MET A 38 -1.60 6.57 11.76
N VAL A 39 -1.61 7.42 12.80
CA VAL A 39 -1.00 7.07 14.09
C VAL A 39 -1.73 5.90 14.74
N TYR A 40 -3.06 5.90 14.77
CA TYR A 40 -3.84 4.77 15.30
C TYR A 40 -3.59 3.48 14.52
N ASN A 41 -3.50 3.53 13.19
CA ASN A 41 -3.19 2.35 12.38
C ASN A 41 -1.82 1.78 12.74
N ASN A 42 -0.81 2.64 12.91
CA ASN A 42 0.54 2.21 13.30
C ASN A 42 0.61 1.66 14.73
N MET A 43 -0.33 2.03 15.59
CA MET A 43 -0.49 1.47 16.94
C MET A 43 -1.28 0.14 16.95
N GLY A 44 -1.83 -0.30 15.82
CA GLY A 44 -2.73 -1.47 15.74
C GLY A 44 -4.15 -1.19 16.24
N GLU A 45 -4.49 0.07 16.50
CA GLU A 45 -5.81 0.52 16.98
C GLU A 45 -6.77 0.73 15.80
N TYR A 46 -7.02 -0.34 15.04
CA TYR A 46 -7.66 -0.26 13.71
C TYR A 46 -9.05 0.37 13.72
N SER A 47 -9.88 0.11 14.74
CA SER A 47 -11.21 0.73 14.84
C SER A 47 -11.14 2.25 14.99
N LYS A 48 -10.15 2.76 15.74
CA LYS A 48 -9.91 4.22 15.89
C LYS A 48 -9.33 4.82 14.63
N ALA A 49 -8.44 4.07 13.96
CA ALA A 49 -7.88 4.46 12.67
C ALA A 49 -8.98 4.63 11.62
N LEU A 50 -9.87 3.65 11.51
CA LEU A 50 -10.99 3.66 10.57
C LEU A 50 -11.92 4.84 10.84
N SER A 51 -12.34 5.04 12.09
CA SER A 51 -13.20 6.19 12.46
C SER A 51 -12.57 7.53 12.09
N SER A 52 -11.25 7.68 12.29
CA SER A 52 -10.52 8.90 11.93
C SER A 52 -10.44 9.08 10.41
N TYR A 53 -10.12 8.03 9.65
CA TYR A 53 -10.05 8.10 8.20
C TYR A 53 -11.41 8.33 7.54
N GLU A 54 -12.48 7.71 8.05
CA GLU A 54 -13.86 7.95 7.60
C GLU A 54 -14.24 9.41 7.84
N ARG A 55 -13.94 9.97 9.01
CA ARG A 55 -14.21 11.39 9.27
C ARG A 55 -13.44 12.31 8.32
N SER A 56 -12.19 12.00 8.03
CA SER A 56 -11.39 12.70 7.02
C SER A 56 -12.01 12.60 5.62
N HIS A 57 -12.44 11.39 5.24
CA HIS A 57 -13.08 11.11 3.96
C HIS A 57 -14.37 11.91 3.76
N GLU A 58 -15.21 12.02 4.80
CA GLU A 58 -16.50 12.69 4.63
C GLU A 58 -16.33 14.21 4.49
N ILE A 59 -15.37 14.80 5.18
CA ILE A 59 -15.00 16.20 4.99
C ILE A 59 -14.50 16.42 3.55
N ARG A 60 -13.61 15.55 3.05
CA ARG A 60 -13.10 15.62 1.68
C ARG A 60 -14.20 15.44 0.63
N LYS A 61 -15.16 14.53 0.84
CA LYS A 61 -16.29 14.33 -0.08
C LYS A 61 -17.19 15.57 -0.18
N ILE A 62 -17.33 16.33 0.89
CA ILE A 62 -18.10 17.57 0.89
C ILE A 62 -17.30 18.70 0.22
N ALA A 63 -16.01 18.79 0.50
CA ALA A 63 -15.18 19.92 0.10
C ALA A 63 -14.59 19.80 -1.34
N LEU A 64 -14.51 18.59 -1.90
CA LEU A 64 -13.75 18.32 -3.12
C LEU A 64 -14.61 17.70 -4.23
N PRO A 65 -14.23 17.89 -5.51
CA PRO A 65 -14.86 17.19 -6.62
C PRO A 65 -14.79 15.66 -6.50
N PRO A 66 -15.76 14.90 -7.05
CA PRO A 66 -15.85 13.44 -6.87
C PRO A 66 -14.60 12.62 -7.25
N ASN A 67 -13.76 13.13 -8.17
CA ASN A 67 -12.55 12.46 -8.65
C ASN A 67 -11.26 13.16 -8.19
N HIS A 68 -11.32 13.92 -7.10
CA HIS A 68 -10.12 14.59 -6.57
C HIS A 68 -9.11 13.56 -6.01
N PRO A 69 -7.80 13.71 -6.27
CA PRO A 69 -6.77 12.77 -5.80
C PRO A 69 -6.79 12.49 -4.28
N ASP A 70 -7.14 13.47 -3.46
CA ASP A 70 -7.26 13.29 -2.00
C ASP A 70 -8.35 12.28 -1.60
N LEU A 71 -9.41 12.12 -2.39
CA LEU A 71 -10.41 11.08 -2.19
C LEU A 71 -9.81 9.70 -2.45
N ALA A 72 -8.98 9.57 -3.48
CA ALA A 72 -8.24 8.34 -3.73
C ALA A 72 -7.28 8.02 -2.58
N GLY A 73 -6.65 9.03 -1.98
CA GLY A 73 -5.83 8.89 -0.78
C GLY A 73 -6.62 8.36 0.42
N SER A 74 -7.80 8.92 0.68
CA SER A 74 -8.70 8.45 1.75
C SER A 74 -9.11 6.99 1.55
N TYR A 75 -9.57 6.62 0.35
CA TYR A 75 -9.94 5.24 0.04
C TYR A 75 -8.76 4.27 0.20
N ASN A 76 -7.55 4.68 -0.20
CA ASN A 76 -6.36 3.85 0.00
C ASN A 76 -6.08 3.61 1.50
N ASN A 77 -6.22 4.64 2.34
CA ASN A 77 -5.95 4.51 3.77
C ASN A 77 -7.00 3.66 4.48
N ILE A 78 -8.28 3.81 4.11
CA ILE A 78 -9.37 2.95 4.59
C ILE A 78 -9.13 1.49 4.16
N GLY A 79 -8.77 1.28 2.88
CA GLY A 79 -8.44 -0.05 2.35
C GLY A 79 -7.30 -0.72 3.12
N LEU A 80 -6.25 0.04 3.47
CA LEU A 80 -5.14 -0.46 4.28
C LEU A 80 -5.57 -0.91 5.67
N VAL A 81 -6.45 -0.17 6.33
CA VAL A 81 -6.96 -0.56 7.66
C VAL A 81 -7.77 -1.86 7.55
N TYR A 82 -8.65 -1.98 6.55
CA TYR A 82 -9.41 -3.21 6.35
C TYR A 82 -8.51 -4.40 6.02
N ASP A 83 -7.48 -4.21 5.21
CA ASP A 83 -6.49 -5.26 4.89
C ASP A 83 -5.78 -5.74 6.17
N ASN A 84 -5.32 -4.81 7.02
CA ASN A 84 -4.71 -5.14 8.31
C ASN A 84 -5.66 -5.86 9.28
N MET A 85 -6.98 -5.67 9.13
CA MET A 85 -8.01 -6.38 9.91
C MET A 85 -8.38 -7.75 9.31
N GLY A 86 -7.87 -8.11 8.12
CA GLY A 86 -8.28 -9.31 7.39
C GLY A 86 -9.65 -9.18 6.70
N GLU A 87 -10.21 -7.97 6.64
CA GLU A 87 -11.49 -7.66 6.01
C GLU A 87 -11.32 -7.45 4.49
N TYR A 88 -10.80 -8.46 3.80
CA TYR A 88 -10.27 -8.35 2.44
C TYR A 88 -11.28 -7.83 1.41
N SER A 89 -12.56 -8.21 1.49
CA SER A 89 -13.59 -7.71 0.57
C SER A 89 -13.79 -6.19 0.69
N LYS A 90 -13.70 -5.63 1.91
CA LYS A 90 -13.81 -4.18 2.13
C LYS A 90 -12.54 -3.46 1.71
N ALA A 91 -11.39 -4.10 1.93
CA ALA A 91 -10.09 -3.61 1.46
C ALA A 91 -10.07 -3.48 -0.07
N LEU A 92 -10.47 -4.52 -0.80
CA LEU A 92 -10.57 -4.51 -2.27
C LEU A 92 -11.49 -3.41 -2.77
N SER A 93 -12.72 -3.31 -2.26
CA SER A 93 -13.67 -2.26 -2.65
C SER A 93 -13.07 -0.86 -2.47
N SER A 94 -12.37 -0.61 -1.37
CA SER A 94 -11.70 0.66 -1.10
C SER A 94 -10.53 0.90 -2.06
N TYR A 95 -9.65 -0.08 -2.28
CA TYR A 95 -8.52 0.05 -3.19
C TYR A 95 -8.94 0.20 -4.66
N GLU A 96 -9.99 -0.49 -5.09
CA GLU A 96 -10.56 -0.37 -6.44
C GLU A 96 -11.13 1.03 -6.67
N ARG A 97 -11.87 1.58 -5.70
CA ARG A 97 -12.37 2.96 -5.79
C ARG A 97 -11.23 3.98 -5.83
N SER A 98 -10.17 3.78 -5.03
CA SER A 98 -8.95 4.59 -5.11
C SER A 98 -8.30 4.51 -6.50
N LEU A 99 -8.19 3.31 -7.06
CA LEU A 99 -7.61 3.07 -8.38
C LEU A 99 -8.43 3.73 -9.49
N GLU A 100 -9.75 3.67 -9.42
CA GLU A 100 -10.66 4.29 -10.40
C GLU A 100 -10.43 5.81 -10.48
N ILE A 101 -10.41 6.48 -9.33
CA ILE A 101 -10.15 7.93 -9.25
C ILE A 101 -8.76 8.25 -9.83
N LYS A 102 -7.74 7.48 -9.46
CA LYS A 102 -6.37 7.66 -9.97
C LYS A 102 -6.26 7.45 -11.48
N LYS A 103 -7.00 6.51 -12.07
CA LYS A 103 -7.02 6.30 -13.53
C LYS A 103 -7.62 7.48 -14.28
N ILE A 104 -8.54 8.23 -13.66
CA ILE A 104 -9.11 9.45 -14.23
C ILE A 104 -8.11 10.61 -14.09
N ALA A 105 -7.46 10.73 -12.94
CA ALA A 105 -6.62 11.89 -12.61
C ALA A 105 -5.18 11.81 -13.12
N LEU A 106 -4.65 10.62 -13.43
CA LEU A 106 -3.23 10.39 -13.71
C LEU A 106 -2.98 9.74 -15.08
N PRO A 107 -1.81 9.97 -15.69
CA PRO A 107 -1.39 9.25 -16.89
C PRO A 107 -1.36 7.72 -16.67
N PRO A 108 -1.59 6.90 -17.71
CA PRO A 108 -1.72 5.44 -17.59
C PRO A 108 -0.52 4.70 -16.94
N ASN A 109 0.67 5.28 -17.00
CA ASN A 109 1.91 4.71 -16.45
C ASN A 109 2.44 5.47 -15.22
N HIS A 110 1.57 6.22 -14.53
CA HIS A 110 1.96 6.93 -13.32
C HIS A 110 2.32 5.94 -12.18
N PRO A 111 3.43 6.13 -11.43
CA PRO A 111 3.85 5.24 -10.36
C PRO A 111 2.77 4.94 -9.29
N ASP A 112 1.89 5.89 -9.01
CA ASP A 112 0.79 5.68 -8.04
C ASP A 112 -0.24 4.64 -8.48
N LEU A 113 -0.40 4.42 -9.79
CA LEU A 113 -1.22 3.33 -10.32
C LEU A 113 -0.55 1.99 -10.00
N ALA A 114 0.78 1.89 -10.16
CA ALA A 114 1.51 0.68 -9.79
C ALA A 114 1.39 0.38 -8.29
N LYS A 115 1.39 1.40 -7.43
CA LYS A 115 1.16 1.21 -5.98
C LYS A 115 -0.25 0.67 -5.71
N SER A 116 -1.27 1.21 -6.36
CA SER A 116 -2.65 0.70 -6.22
C SER A 116 -2.78 -0.75 -6.68
N TYR A 117 -2.23 -1.10 -7.85
CA TYR A 117 -2.22 -2.49 -8.33
C TYR A 117 -1.44 -3.43 -7.40
N ASN A 118 -0.33 -2.99 -6.82
CA ASN A 118 0.41 -3.77 -5.84
C ASN A 118 -0.44 -4.07 -4.59
N ASN A 119 -1.14 -3.06 -4.05
CA ASN A 119 -1.99 -3.26 -2.87
C ASN A 119 -3.14 -4.24 -3.14
N ILE A 120 -3.79 -4.11 -4.31
CA ILE A 120 -4.82 -5.07 -4.74
C ILE A 120 -4.23 -6.48 -4.88
N GLY A 121 -3.02 -6.61 -5.44
CA GLY A 121 -2.31 -7.88 -5.55
C GLY A 121 -2.03 -8.53 -4.19
N VAL A 122 -1.63 -7.74 -3.18
CA VAL A 122 -1.43 -8.22 -1.80
C VAL A 122 -2.72 -8.78 -1.22
N VAL A 123 -3.84 -8.08 -1.39
CA VAL A 123 -5.12 -8.56 -0.85
C VAL A 123 -5.54 -9.87 -1.52
N TYR A 124 -5.42 -9.98 -2.85
CA TYR A 124 -5.73 -11.24 -3.53
C TYR A 124 -4.79 -12.39 -3.12
N ASP A 125 -3.50 -12.13 -2.91
CA ASP A 125 -2.53 -13.13 -2.44
C ASP A 125 -2.91 -13.62 -1.04
N ASN A 126 -3.26 -12.71 -0.13
CA ASN A 126 -3.74 -13.03 1.21
C ASN A 126 -5.03 -13.87 1.22
N MET A 127 -5.87 -13.70 0.18
CA MET A 127 -7.08 -14.52 -0.03
C MET A 127 -6.80 -15.88 -0.69
N GLY A 128 -5.57 -16.15 -1.14
CA GLY A 128 -5.24 -17.33 -1.94
C GLY A 128 -5.71 -17.27 -3.39
N GLU A 129 -6.16 -16.11 -3.86
CA GLU A 129 -6.65 -15.85 -5.22
C GLU A 129 -5.46 -15.56 -6.16
N TYR A 130 -4.53 -16.50 -6.26
CA TYR A 130 -3.21 -16.30 -6.85
C TYR A 130 -3.23 -15.79 -8.30
N SER A 131 -4.18 -16.24 -9.13
CA SER A 131 -4.31 -15.76 -10.51
C SER A 131 -4.64 -14.26 -10.59
N LYS A 132 -5.48 -13.75 -9.67
CA LYS A 132 -5.82 -12.33 -9.60
C LYS A 132 -4.69 -11.51 -8.98
N ALA A 133 -3.97 -12.10 -8.01
CA ALA A 133 -2.78 -11.50 -7.43
C ALA A 133 -1.68 -11.30 -8.50
N LEU A 134 -1.37 -12.34 -9.28
CA LEU A 134 -0.42 -12.28 -10.39
C LEU A 134 -0.80 -11.19 -11.40
N SER A 135 -2.05 -11.17 -11.88
CA SER A 135 -2.50 -10.14 -12.83
C SER A 135 -2.29 -8.72 -12.30
N SER A 136 -2.57 -8.51 -11.01
CA SER A 136 -2.39 -7.20 -10.36
C SER A 136 -0.91 -6.85 -10.19
N TYR A 137 -0.08 -7.79 -9.74
CA TYR A 137 1.36 -7.56 -9.58
C TYR A 137 2.09 -7.38 -10.91
N GLU A 138 1.73 -8.11 -11.95
CA GLU A 138 2.28 -7.96 -13.31
C GLU A 138 1.95 -6.58 -13.87
N ARG A 139 0.71 -6.10 -13.69
CA ARG A 139 0.34 -4.73 -14.10
C ARG A 139 1.12 -3.67 -13.33
N SER A 140 1.34 -3.89 -12.02
CA SER A 140 2.19 -3.02 -11.20
C SER A 140 3.65 -3.00 -11.70
N LEU A 141 4.20 -4.18 -12.02
CA LEU A 141 5.56 -4.34 -12.53
C LEU A 141 5.72 -3.65 -13.90
N GLU A 142 4.77 -3.82 -14.81
CA GLU A 142 4.79 -3.19 -16.14
C GLU A 142 4.90 -1.67 -16.03
N ILE A 143 4.05 -1.04 -15.21
CA ILE A 143 4.08 0.41 -14.99
C ILE A 143 5.43 0.83 -14.37
N ARG A 144 5.93 0.10 -13.37
CA ARG A 144 7.22 0.39 -12.74
C ARG A 144 8.38 0.28 -13.72
N LYS A 145 8.38 -0.69 -14.63
CA LYS A 145 9.43 -0.85 -15.66
C LYS A 145 9.47 0.33 -16.64
N ILE A 146 8.33 0.98 -16.88
CA ILE A 146 8.26 2.18 -17.73
C ILE A 146 8.71 3.42 -16.96
N ALA A 147 8.29 3.54 -15.69
CA ALA A 147 8.47 4.77 -14.92
C ALA A 147 9.80 4.86 -14.16
N LEU A 148 10.53 3.75 -13.98
CA LEU A 148 11.70 3.68 -13.09
C LEU A 148 12.92 3.11 -13.82
N PRO A 149 14.15 3.43 -13.35
CA PRO A 149 15.37 2.78 -13.83
C PRO A 149 15.32 1.25 -13.65
N PRO A 150 15.99 0.47 -14.52
CA PRO A 150 15.92 -1.00 -14.51
C PRO A 150 16.34 -1.69 -13.20
N ASN A 151 17.15 -1.03 -12.37
CA ASN A 151 17.63 -1.52 -11.08
C ASN A 151 16.92 -0.87 -9.88
N HIS A 152 15.81 -0.16 -10.08
CA HIS A 152 15.14 0.50 -8.96
C HIS A 152 14.61 -0.52 -7.91
N PRO A 153 14.79 -0.31 -6.59
CA PRO A 153 14.37 -1.27 -5.56
C PRO A 153 12.88 -1.69 -5.60
N LEU A 154 11.99 -0.79 -6.05
CA LEU A 154 10.58 -1.14 -6.26
C LEU A 154 10.35 -2.22 -7.33
N LEU A 155 11.25 -2.37 -8.30
CA LEU A 155 11.21 -3.50 -9.23
C LEU A 155 11.55 -4.79 -8.50
N ALA A 156 12.58 -4.79 -7.63
CA ALA A 156 12.91 -5.95 -6.80
C ALA A 156 11.71 -6.39 -5.95
N SER A 157 11.00 -5.45 -5.31
CA SER A 157 9.78 -5.77 -4.55
C SER A 157 8.69 -6.39 -5.43
N SER A 158 8.47 -5.89 -6.65
CA SER A 158 7.51 -6.46 -7.60
C SER A 158 7.89 -7.89 -8.03
N TYR A 159 9.15 -8.10 -8.41
CA TYR A 159 9.66 -9.43 -8.75
C TYR A 159 9.53 -10.40 -7.58
N ASN A 160 9.85 -9.95 -6.36
CA ASN A 160 9.72 -10.76 -5.16
C ASN A 160 8.27 -11.19 -4.90
N ASN A 161 7.31 -10.27 -5.00
CA ASN A 161 5.89 -10.59 -4.79
C ASN A 161 5.39 -11.63 -5.80
N ILE A 162 5.71 -11.47 -7.09
CA ILE A 162 5.35 -12.45 -8.12
C ILE A 162 6.01 -13.81 -7.86
N GLY A 163 7.29 -13.82 -7.49
CA GLY A 163 8.02 -15.04 -7.15
C GLY A 163 7.42 -15.79 -5.95
N LEU A 164 6.99 -15.06 -4.92
CA LEU A 164 6.31 -15.65 -3.76
C LEU A 164 4.96 -16.26 -4.14
N VAL A 165 4.17 -15.60 -4.99
CA VAL A 165 2.89 -16.16 -5.48
C VAL A 165 3.13 -17.46 -6.27
N TYR A 166 4.10 -17.50 -7.18
CA TYR A 166 4.44 -18.74 -7.89
C TYR A 166 4.91 -19.85 -6.94
N ASN A 167 5.66 -19.51 -5.89
CA ASN A 167 6.06 -20.49 -4.87
C ASN A 167 4.85 -21.04 -4.11
N ASN A 168 3.85 -20.20 -3.80
CA ASN A 168 2.61 -20.62 -3.16
C ASN A 168 1.77 -21.54 -4.08
N MET A 169 1.85 -21.33 -5.40
CA MET A 169 1.22 -22.18 -6.41
C MET A 169 1.97 -23.49 -6.69
N GLY A 170 3.17 -23.69 -6.11
CA GLY A 170 4.02 -24.85 -6.41
C GLY A 170 4.79 -24.76 -7.73
N GLU A 171 4.74 -23.62 -8.41
CA GLU A 171 5.49 -23.37 -9.66
C GLU A 171 6.93 -22.94 -9.36
N TYR A 172 7.70 -23.83 -8.72
CA TYR A 172 9.00 -23.50 -8.13
C TYR A 172 10.04 -22.99 -9.14
N SER A 173 10.02 -23.47 -10.39
CA SER A 173 10.93 -22.98 -11.43
C SER A 173 10.66 -21.52 -11.79
N LYS A 174 9.39 -21.11 -11.92
CA LYS A 174 9.03 -19.71 -12.15
C LYS A 174 9.33 -18.86 -10.92
N ALA A 175 8.95 -19.35 -9.73
CA ALA A 175 9.23 -18.68 -8.48
C ALA A 175 10.72 -18.34 -8.35
N LEU A 176 11.59 -19.32 -8.61
CA LEU A 176 13.03 -19.14 -8.53
C LEU A 176 13.53 -18.05 -9.48
N SER A 177 13.10 -18.06 -10.74
CA SER A 177 13.48 -17.05 -11.73
C SER A 177 13.13 -15.62 -11.28
N PHE A 178 11.91 -15.41 -10.77
CA PHE A 178 11.47 -14.11 -10.27
C PHE A 178 12.22 -13.68 -9.00
N LEU A 179 12.43 -14.60 -8.05
CA LEU A 179 13.15 -14.31 -6.81
C LEU A 179 14.64 -14.01 -7.04
N GLU A 180 15.28 -14.73 -7.97
CA GLU A 180 16.67 -14.46 -8.36
C GLU A 180 16.81 -13.08 -9.00
N LYS A 181 15.85 -12.66 -9.85
CA LYS A 181 15.82 -11.31 -10.41
C LYS A 181 15.65 -10.23 -9.33
N ALA A 182 14.78 -10.46 -8.35
CA ALA A 182 14.63 -9.54 -7.20
C ALA A 182 15.94 -9.40 -6.41
N HIS A 183 16.59 -10.54 -6.11
CA HIS A 183 17.84 -10.57 -5.36
C HIS A 183 19.00 -9.89 -6.09
N GLU A 184 19.09 -10.05 -7.40
CA GLU A 184 20.06 -9.35 -8.25
C GLU A 184 19.93 -7.83 -8.09
N ILE A 185 18.72 -7.30 -8.25
CA ILE A 185 18.45 -5.86 -8.13
C ILE A 185 18.78 -5.35 -6.72
N ASP A 186 18.36 -6.08 -5.68
CA ASP A 186 18.67 -5.71 -4.29
C ASP A 186 20.19 -5.65 -4.04
N ARG A 187 20.96 -6.62 -4.58
CA ARG A 187 22.42 -6.67 -4.43
C ARG A 187 23.14 -5.54 -5.15
N GLU A 188 22.62 -5.10 -6.29
CA GLU A 188 23.22 -4.01 -7.07
C GLU A 188 22.95 -2.63 -6.47
N THR A 189 21.84 -2.46 -5.75
CA THR A 189 21.36 -1.13 -5.36
C THR A 189 21.38 -0.83 -3.87
N LEU A 190 21.44 -1.86 -3.03
CA LEU A 190 21.39 -1.71 -1.58
C LEU A 190 22.76 -2.01 -0.95
N PRO A 191 23.06 -1.41 0.23
CA PRO A 191 24.26 -1.76 0.98
C PRO A 191 24.29 -3.27 1.29
N PRO A 192 25.47 -3.93 1.32
CA PRO A 192 25.58 -5.39 1.46
C PRO A 192 24.84 -6.01 2.66
N ASN A 193 24.65 -5.24 3.74
CA ASN A 193 23.97 -5.67 4.97
C ASN A 193 22.49 -5.27 5.02
N HIS A 194 21.91 -4.82 3.91
CA HIS A 194 20.52 -4.39 3.89
C HIS A 194 19.57 -5.60 4.09
N PRO A 195 18.54 -5.49 4.97
CA PRO A 195 17.64 -6.61 5.29
C PRO A 195 16.96 -7.26 4.08
N HIS A 196 16.69 -6.49 3.02
CA HIS A 196 16.07 -7.02 1.79
C HIS A 196 16.96 -8.05 1.08
N ILE A 197 18.29 -7.86 1.05
CA ILE A 197 19.22 -8.83 0.43
C ILE A 197 19.14 -10.18 1.17
N ALA A 198 19.11 -10.14 2.51
CA ALA A 198 18.95 -11.33 3.33
C ALA A 198 17.57 -11.97 3.13
N GLN A 199 16.51 -11.18 3.01
CA GLN A 199 15.16 -11.68 2.74
C GLN A 199 15.05 -12.38 1.39
N SER A 200 15.50 -11.74 0.31
CA SER A 200 15.42 -12.32 -1.04
C SER A 200 16.26 -13.60 -1.14
N LYS A 201 17.44 -13.65 -0.50
CA LYS A 201 18.23 -14.88 -0.38
C LYS A 201 17.47 -16.00 0.35
N ARG A 202 16.83 -15.71 1.49
CA ARG A 202 16.01 -16.69 2.21
C ARG A 202 14.86 -17.22 1.37
N ASN A 203 14.20 -16.36 0.59
CA ASN A 203 13.11 -16.77 -0.29
C ASN A 203 13.62 -17.74 -1.38
N ILE A 204 14.77 -17.43 -2.00
CA ILE A 204 15.41 -18.31 -2.99
C ILE A 204 15.75 -19.69 -2.39
N GLU A 205 16.41 -19.71 -1.23
CA GLU A 205 16.77 -20.96 -0.54
C GLU A 205 15.52 -21.78 -0.15
N GLY A 206 14.46 -21.10 0.27
CA GLY A 206 13.17 -21.71 0.59
C GLY A 206 12.56 -22.43 -0.62
N VAL A 207 12.60 -21.81 -1.81
CA VAL A 207 12.12 -22.44 -3.05
C VAL A 207 13.02 -23.61 -3.46
N LYS A 208 14.34 -23.45 -3.42
CA LYS A 208 15.30 -24.51 -3.79
C LYS A 208 15.14 -25.79 -2.98
N LYS A 209 14.69 -25.70 -1.72
CA LYS A 209 14.42 -26.87 -0.86
C LYS A 209 13.15 -27.64 -1.22
N LYS A 210 12.24 -27.04 -2.00
CA LYS A 210 10.96 -27.64 -2.41
C LYS A 210 11.01 -28.24 -3.82
N MET A 211 12.06 -27.93 -4.58
CA MET A 211 12.35 -28.51 -5.89
C MET A 211 12.94 -29.91 -5.74
#